data_AF-A0A0M2ND99-F1
#
_entry.id   AF-A0A0M2ND99-F1
#
_cell.length_a   1.000
_cell.length_b   1.000
_cell.length_c   1.000
_cell.angle_alpha   90.00
_cell.angle_beta   90.00
_cell.angle_gamma   90.00
#
_symmetry.space_group_name_H-M   'P 1'
#
loop_
_entity.id
_entity.type
_entity.pdbx_description
1 polymer ?
#
loop_
_entity_poly.entity_id
_entity_poly.type
_entity_poly.pdbx_seq_one_letter_code
_entity_poly.pdbx_strand_id
1 'polypeptide(L)' 'MNRDVCGECGCSLRVTGSRNVVEGDDSKETPTRLFAVLTLECVNPKCIAYGVKSEIRNEQPLG' A
#
# COMPACT_ATOMS: atom_id res chain seq x y z
N MET A 1 -13.34 6.11 -0.79
CA MET A 1 -12.28 6.67 0.09
C MET A 1 -11.03 6.81 -0.75
N ASN A 2 -10.53 8.04 -0.91
CA ASN A 2 -9.25 8.31 -1.56
C ASN A 2 -8.13 7.75 -0.68
N ARG A 3 -7.47 6.67 -1.15
CA ARG A 3 -6.39 5.99 -0.41
C ARG A 3 -5.05 6.71 -0.54
N ASP A 4 -5.01 7.80 -1.28
CA ASP A 4 -3.86 8.62 -1.63
C ASP A 4 -3.77 9.91 -0.79
N VAL A 5 -4.68 10.13 0.15
CA VAL A 5 -4.66 11.28 1.08
C VAL A 5 -4.51 10.82 2.53
N CYS A 6 -3.83 11.64 3.33
CA CYS A 6 -3.70 11.44 4.77
C CYS A 6 -5.05 11.67 5.46
N GLY A 7 -5.51 10.70 6.26
CA GLY A 7 -6.76 10.82 7.01
C GLY A 7 -6.76 11.93 8.07
N GLU A 8 -5.58 12.34 8.55
CA GLU A 8 -5.44 13.36 9.59
C GLU A 8 -5.40 14.80 9.04
N CYS A 9 -4.62 15.05 7.98
CA CYS A 9 -4.44 16.40 7.44
C CYS A 9 -5.02 16.63 6.05
N GLY A 10 -5.54 15.60 5.39
CA GLY A 10 -6.10 15.69 4.02
C GLY A 10 -5.07 15.93 2.91
N CYS A 11 -3.78 16.05 3.24
CA CYS A 11 -2.73 16.21 2.24
C CYS A 11 -2.43 14.89 1.52
N SER A 12 -1.96 14.97 0.28
CA SER A 12 -1.53 13.79 -0.48
C SER A 12 -0.38 13.06 0.22
N LEU A 13 -0.45 11.74 0.22
CA LEU A 13 0.61 10.85 0.69
C LEU A 13 1.67 10.69 -0.40
N ARG A 14 2.93 10.50 0.02
CA ARG A 14 4.05 10.22 -0.89
C ARG A 14 4.31 8.70 -0.95
N VAL A 15 4.49 8.15 -2.14
CA VAL A 15 4.99 6.78 -2.31
C VAL A 15 6.46 6.74 -1.91
N THR A 16 6.80 5.89 -0.94
CA THR A 16 8.18 5.70 -0.45
C THR A 16 8.71 4.29 -0.68
N GLY A 17 7.86 3.37 -1.11
CA GLY A 17 8.27 2.02 -1.51
C GLY A 17 7.22 1.35 -2.39
N SER A 18 7.68 0.40 -3.19
CA SER A 18 6.84 -0.51 -3.97
C SER A 18 7.45 -1.89 -3.93
N ARG A 19 6.60 -2.91 -3.76
CA ARG A 19 7.00 -4.32 -3.86
C ARG A 19 5.85 -5.18 -4.37
N ASN A 20 6.21 -6.33 -4.91
CA ASN A 20 5.24 -7.38 -5.21
C ASN A 20 5.21 -8.39 -4.07
N VAL A 21 4.02 -8.82 -3.69
CA VAL A 21 3.81 -9.88 -2.71
C VAL A 21 3.00 -10.97 -3.39
N VAL A 22 3.50 -12.20 -3.35
CA VAL A 22 2.80 -13.39 -3.83
C VAL A 22 2.27 -14.13 -2.60
N GLU A 23 1.00 -14.47 -2.59
CA GLU A 23 0.35 -15.28 -1.54
C GLU A 23 -0.31 -16.51 -2.17
N GLY A 24 -0.47 -17.58 -1.39
CA GLY A 24 -1.19 -18.78 -1.83
C GLY A 24 -0.38 -19.76 -2.70
N ASP A 25 0.94 -19.58 -2.83
CA ASP A 25 1.82 -20.44 -3.62
C ASP A 25 2.20 -21.78 -2.94
N ASP A 26 1.82 -21.95 -1.67
CA ASP A 26 2.27 -23.08 -0.85
C ASP A 26 1.44 -24.37 -1.02
N SER A 27 0.36 -24.35 -1.81
CA SER A 27 -0.50 -25.53 -2.01
C SER A 27 -1.30 -25.51 -3.31
N LYS A 28 -1.73 -26.68 -3.78
CA LYS A 28 -2.63 -26.83 -4.94
C LYS A 28 -4.07 -26.35 -4.67
N GLU A 29 -4.42 -26.13 -3.41
CA GLU A 29 -5.78 -25.79 -2.97
C GLU A 29 -5.98 -24.28 -2.82
N THR A 30 -4.88 -23.53 -2.70
CA THR A 30 -4.89 -22.06 -2.63
C THR A 30 -4.48 -21.49 -3.99
N PRO A 31 -5.33 -20.68 -4.65
CA PRO A 31 -4.90 -20.01 -5.87
C PRO A 31 -3.82 -18.99 -5.54
N THR A 32 -2.74 -18.99 -6.33
CA THR A 32 -1.70 -17.97 -6.27
C THR A 32 -2.32 -16.60 -6.53
N ARG A 33 -1.96 -15.60 -5.73
CA ARG A 33 -2.40 -14.22 -5.87
C ARG A 33 -1.21 -13.28 -5.85
N LEU A 34 -1.13 -12.38 -6.82
CA LEU A 34 -0.08 -11.36 -6.91
C LEU A 34 -0.65 -10.01 -6.46
N PHE A 35 0.04 -9.37 -5.52
CA PHE A 35 -0.31 -8.03 -5.04
C PHE A 35 0.81 -7.05 -5.31
N ALA A 36 0.50 -5.95 -5.99
CA ALA A 36 1.33 -4.75 -5.97
C ALA A 36 1.06 -4.00 -4.66
N VAL A 37 2.07 -3.92 -3.80
CA VAL A 37 2.01 -3.23 -2.51
C VAL A 37 2.77 -1.92 -2.62
N LEU A 38 2.10 -0.80 -2.36
CA LEU A 38 2.72 0.52 -2.27
C LEU A 38 2.75 0.97 -0.82
N THR A 39 3.92 1.43 -0.38
CA THR A 39 4.10 2.09 0.91
C THR A 39 3.93 3.59 0.71
N LEU A 40 3.00 4.18 1.46
CA LEU A 40 2.64 5.58 1.43
C LEU A 40 3.04 6.25 2.74
N GLU A 41 3.48 7.50 2.69
CA GLU A 41 3.94 8.26 3.86
C GLU A 41 3.38 9.68 3.86
N CYS A 42 2.91 10.17 5.01
CA CYS A 42 2.54 11.58 5.14
C CYS A 42 3.79 12.45 5.27
N VAL A 43 3.93 13.41 4.36
CA VAL A 43 5.09 14.31 4.29
C VAL A 43 4.80 15.72 4.79
N ASN A 44 3.62 15.98 5.36
CA ASN A 44 3.27 17.27 5.95
C ASN A 44 3.90 17.41 7.35
N PRO A 45 4.91 18.27 7.57
CA PRO A 45 5.63 18.36 8.85
C PRO A 45 4.76 18.89 10.01
N LYS A 46 3.60 19.49 9.71
CA LYS A 46 2.66 20.00 10.72
C LYS A 46 1.58 18.98 11.09
N CYS A 47 1.58 17.80 10.47
CA CYS A 47 0.59 16.75 10.73
C CYS A 47 1.06 15.84 11.86
N ILE A 48 0.14 15.39 12.71
CA ILE A 48 0.43 14.39 13.75
C ILE A 48 0.86 13.04 13.17
N ALA A 49 0.42 12.74 11.95
CA ALA A 49 0.82 11.54 11.21
C ALA A 49 2.07 11.75 10.33
N TYR A 50 2.82 12.84 10.49
CA TYR A 50 4.06 13.06 9.74
C TYR A 50 5.02 11.87 9.89
N GLY A 51 5.53 11.34 8.78
CA GLY A 51 6.41 10.18 8.74
C GLY A 51 5.72 8.83 8.99
N VAL A 52 4.42 8.80 9.29
CA VAL A 52 3.67 7.55 9.44
C VAL A 52 3.49 6.91 8.08
N LYS A 53 3.81 5.61 8.01
CA LYS A 53 3.71 4.79 6.81
C LYS A 53 2.46 3.93 6.83
N SER A 54 1.82 3.81 5.67
CA SER A 54 0.72 2.88 5.44
C SER A 54 0.94 2.09 4.16
N GLU A 55 0.30 0.94 4.03
CA GLU A 55 0.40 0.11 2.82
C GLU A 55 -0.96 0.01 2.13
N ILE A 56 -0.94 0.18 0.81
CA ILE A 56 -2.08 -0.16 -0.04
C ILE A 56 -1.71 -1.36 -0.89
N ARG A 57 -2.64 -2.31 -1.00
CA ARG A 57 -2.46 -3.55 -1.76
C ARG A 57 -3.45 -3.56 -2.92
N ASN A 58 -2.93 -3.73 -4.14
CA ASN A 58 -3.72 -3.89 -5.35
C ASN A 58 -3.43 -5.28 -5.94
N GLU A 59 -4.45 -6.12 -6.02
CA GLU A 59 -4.32 -7.41 -6.68
C GLU A 59 -4.08 -7.21 -8.18
N GLN A 60 -3.19 -8.00 -8.74
CA GLN A 60 -2.80 -7.97 -10.15
C GLN A 60 -3.18 -9.30 -10.81
N PRO A 61 -3.60 -9.28 -12.09
CA PRO A 61 -3.83 -10.51 -12.83
C PRO A 61 -2.51 -11.29 -12.95
N LEU A 62 -2.59 -12.61 -12.74
CA LEU A 62 -1.56 -13.54 -13.16
C LEU A 62 -1.72 -13.75 -14.66
N GLY A 63 -0.66 -13.46 -15.42
CA GLY A 63 -0.66 -13.52 -16.89
C GLY A 63 -0.85 -14.92 -17.46
#